data_AF-A0AAN8JJ59-F1
#
_entry.id   AF-A0AAN8JJ59-F1
#
_cell.length_a   1.000
_cell.length_b   1.000
_cell.length_c   1.000
_cell.angle_alpha   90.00
_cell.angle_beta   90.00
_cell.angle_gamma   90.00
#
_symmetry.space_group_name_H-M   'P 1'
#
loop_
_entity.id
_entity.type
_entity.pdbx_description
1 polymer ?
#
loop_
_entity_poly.entity_id
_entity_poly.type
_entity_poly.pdbx_seq_one_letter_code
_entity_poly.pdbx_strand_id
1 'polypeptide(L)'
;MLSLNVLLLLIPLVFTESLIPTVKPRIHKDEQGRISFHIHDEPGNLIEVIVTTEVNRDVNIGKATLNKASNEWDYSTSHYQQIDVDQLRYMISYIFNSASIPQKTYQSTIQFNPGTAVQPAPHPLSRRGTVVFHDDFSGHTLDKNKWYHEITANGGGNGEFQVYTPEAANTFIRNGVLYLKPTLTSDKFGENFLQSGTLNLNAQWGSCTASWENGCLRHGSQHNIPPIMSSKIYSKATIRHGRVDVVAQIPKGDWLWPAIWMLPKGTNWKYGGWPRSGEIDIMESRGNVQLNSGGHPQGAAQVLSTIHLGTDAGGGHRQHGDAKLAPNGKTWADGFHTYSLDWTEDHIKMMIDNQPVLAWNTPSEGYFKHENLAGSNIWASGGKDAPYDTNFALLLNVAVGGDRGYFPDGWNNGANGAKPWKNYASTAMMDFWNHRQQWQKTWHGDDVAMKIRSVTMTQY
;
A
#
# COMPACT_ATOMS: atom_id res chain seq x y z
N MET A 1 -17.54 -36.26 -61.79
CA MET A 1 -16.41 -35.45 -61.25
C MET A 1 -16.97 -34.07 -60.95
N LEU A 2 -17.44 -33.85 -59.72
CA LEU A 2 -18.01 -32.58 -59.30
C LEU A 2 -16.92 -31.74 -58.61
N SER A 3 -16.70 -30.54 -59.13
CA SER A 3 -15.95 -29.45 -58.53
C SER A 3 -16.72 -28.90 -57.33
N LEU A 4 -16.14 -28.97 -56.13
CA LEU A 4 -16.68 -28.31 -54.95
C LEU A 4 -15.79 -27.12 -54.58
N ASN A 5 -16.34 -25.92 -54.77
CA ASN A 5 -15.80 -24.65 -54.30
C ASN A 5 -15.65 -24.68 -52.77
N VAL A 6 -14.45 -24.43 -52.26
CA VAL A 6 -14.27 -24.06 -50.85
C VAL A 6 -14.14 -22.54 -50.78
N LEU A 7 -15.20 -21.96 -50.24
CA LEU A 7 -15.37 -20.55 -49.90
C LEU A 7 -14.30 -20.15 -48.86
N LEU A 8 -13.37 -19.27 -49.25
CA LEU A 8 -12.44 -18.65 -48.32
C LEU A 8 -13.23 -17.62 -47.47
N LEU A 9 -13.57 -17.98 -46.23
CA LEU A 9 -14.07 -17.01 -45.25
C LEU A 9 -12.91 -16.08 -44.85
N LEU A 10 -12.92 -14.87 -45.40
CA LEU A 10 -12.17 -13.74 -44.84
C LEU A 10 -12.82 -13.33 -43.51
N ILE A 11 -12.34 -13.90 -42.41
CA ILE A 11 -12.57 -13.33 -41.08
C ILE A 11 -11.64 -12.12 -40.97
N PRO A 12 -12.15 -10.90 -40.71
CA PRO A 12 -11.26 -9.78 -40.46
C PRO A 12 -10.54 -10.06 -39.14
N LEU A 13 -9.19 -10.14 -39.20
CA LEU A 13 -8.37 -10.00 -38.00
C LEU A 13 -8.68 -8.61 -37.45
N VAL A 14 -9.52 -8.56 -36.42
CA VAL A 14 -9.62 -7.40 -35.55
C VAL A 14 -8.25 -7.27 -34.90
N PHE A 15 -7.49 -6.27 -35.32
CA PHE A 15 -6.26 -5.88 -34.65
C PHE A 15 -6.65 -5.35 -33.26
N THR A 16 -6.63 -6.23 -32.27
CA THR A 16 -6.61 -5.83 -30.87
C THR A 16 -5.25 -5.23 -30.57
N GLU A 17 -5.28 -4.14 -29.80
CA GLU A 17 -4.15 -3.37 -29.32
C GLU A 17 -2.94 -4.24 -28.96
N SER A 18 -1.74 -3.78 -29.32
CA SER A 18 -0.50 -4.46 -29.00
C SER A 18 -0.42 -4.76 -27.50
N LEU A 19 -0.59 -6.03 -27.12
CA LEU A 19 -0.44 -6.56 -25.77
C LEU A 19 1.06 -6.54 -25.39
N ILE A 20 1.57 -5.36 -25.06
CA ILE A 20 2.93 -5.17 -24.57
C ILE A 20 3.01 -5.80 -23.16
N PRO A 21 3.95 -6.72 -22.90
CA PRO A 21 4.13 -7.31 -21.56
C PRO A 21 4.50 -6.25 -20.52
N THR A 22 4.21 -6.57 -19.27
CA THR A 22 4.23 -5.67 -18.13
C THR A 22 5.65 -5.24 -17.75
N VAL A 23 6.67 -6.06 -18.09
CA VAL A 23 8.08 -5.82 -17.75
C VAL A 23 9.00 -6.30 -18.89
N LYS A 24 10.04 -5.52 -19.20
CA LYS A 24 11.07 -5.91 -20.18
C LYS A 24 11.93 -7.05 -19.62
N PRO A 25 12.35 -8.03 -20.44
CA PRO A 25 13.28 -9.06 -19.98
C PRO A 25 14.63 -8.46 -19.61
N ARG A 26 15.31 -9.04 -18.62
CA ARG A 26 16.71 -8.74 -18.33
C ARG A 26 17.58 -9.62 -19.20
N ILE A 27 18.54 -9.02 -19.90
CA ILE A 27 19.41 -9.72 -20.84
C ILE A 27 20.86 -9.49 -20.43
N HIS A 28 21.64 -10.56 -20.39
CA HIS A 28 23.04 -10.53 -20.01
C HIS A 28 23.89 -11.27 -21.05
N LYS A 29 25.03 -10.68 -21.46
CA LYS A 29 26.10 -11.35 -22.21
C LYS A 29 27.25 -11.59 -21.23
N ASP A 30 27.63 -12.84 -21.00
CA ASP A 30 28.76 -13.18 -20.14
C ASP A 30 30.12 -13.01 -20.87
N GLU A 31 31.23 -13.17 -20.13
CA GLU A 31 32.59 -13.06 -20.68
C GLU A 31 32.90 -14.11 -21.76
N GLN A 32 32.12 -15.19 -21.82
CA GLN A 32 32.22 -16.25 -22.82
C GLN A 32 31.23 -16.06 -23.98
N GLY A 33 30.59 -14.89 -24.09
CA GLY A 33 29.66 -14.55 -25.18
C GLY A 33 28.29 -15.22 -25.07
N ARG A 34 27.97 -15.90 -23.96
CA ARG A 34 26.66 -16.52 -23.74
C ARG A 34 25.63 -15.44 -23.44
N ILE A 35 24.49 -15.49 -24.12
CA ILE A 35 23.39 -14.57 -23.87
C ILE A 35 22.32 -15.26 -23.04
N SER A 36 22.01 -14.70 -21.88
CA SER A 36 20.96 -15.16 -20.96
C SER A 36 19.82 -14.16 -20.89
N PHE A 37 18.60 -14.68 -20.87
CA PHE A 37 17.35 -13.96 -20.71
C PHE A 37 16.72 -14.37 -19.38
N HIS A 38 16.37 -13.38 -18.58
CA HIS A 38 15.52 -13.54 -17.39
C HIS A 38 14.21 -12.82 -17.66
N ILE A 39 13.14 -13.59 -17.81
CA ILE A 39 11.87 -13.13 -18.34
C ILE A 39 10.83 -13.19 -17.22
N HIS A 40 10.20 -12.06 -16.95
CA HIS A 40 9.14 -11.98 -15.95
C HIS A 40 7.94 -12.83 -16.35
N ASP A 41 7.37 -13.54 -15.38
CA ASP A 41 6.11 -14.27 -15.54
C ASP A 41 4.98 -13.25 -15.75
N GLU A 42 4.10 -13.51 -16.71
CA GLU A 42 2.93 -12.67 -16.97
C GLU A 42 1.71 -13.22 -16.21
N PRO A 43 0.87 -12.36 -15.60
CA PRO A 43 -0.38 -12.78 -14.97
C PRO A 43 -1.30 -13.54 -15.95
N GLY A 44 -2.02 -14.52 -15.43
CA GLY A 44 -2.79 -15.48 -16.21
C GLY A 44 -2.12 -16.84 -16.23
N ASN A 45 -2.83 -17.89 -16.65
CA ASN A 45 -2.31 -19.26 -16.65
C ASN A 45 -1.22 -19.46 -17.73
N LEU A 46 -0.08 -18.78 -17.58
CA LEU A 46 1.09 -18.87 -18.45
C LEU A 46 1.71 -20.26 -18.29
N ILE A 47 1.74 -20.99 -19.41
CA ILE A 47 2.21 -22.37 -19.45
C ILE A 47 3.57 -22.50 -20.14
N GLU A 48 3.90 -21.56 -21.04
CA GLU A 48 5.13 -21.65 -21.82
C GLU A 48 5.63 -20.27 -22.25
N VAL A 49 6.94 -20.10 -22.23
CA VAL A 49 7.64 -18.92 -22.76
C VAL A 49 8.63 -19.38 -23.82
N ILE A 50 8.50 -18.83 -25.03
CA ILE A 50 9.38 -19.10 -26.17
C ILE A 50 10.22 -17.86 -26.45
N VAL A 51 11.54 -18.04 -26.54
CA VAL A 51 12.50 -17.00 -26.90
C VAL A 51 13.01 -17.27 -28.31
N THR A 52 12.84 -16.29 -29.19
CA THR A 52 13.46 -16.25 -30.51
C THR A 52 14.55 -15.20 -30.51
N THR A 53 15.72 -15.51 -31.04
CA THR A 53 16.86 -14.61 -31.17
C THR A 53 17.34 -14.57 -32.61
N GLU A 54 17.82 -13.42 -33.06
CA GLU A 54 18.39 -13.22 -34.38
C GLU A 54 19.68 -12.41 -34.25
N VAL A 55 20.80 -12.99 -34.73
CA VAL A 55 22.12 -12.35 -34.85
C VAL A 55 22.61 -12.59 -36.27
N ASN A 56 23.02 -11.55 -37.00
CA ASN A 56 23.56 -11.68 -38.36
C ASN A 56 22.70 -12.51 -39.34
N ARG A 57 21.36 -12.49 -39.16
CA ARG A 57 20.35 -13.30 -39.88
C ARG A 57 20.27 -14.78 -39.47
N ASP A 58 21.08 -15.23 -38.53
CA ASP A 58 20.93 -16.54 -37.91
C ASP A 58 19.85 -16.47 -36.82
N VAL A 59 18.80 -17.28 -36.99
CA VAL A 59 17.64 -17.30 -36.09
C VAL A 59 17.67 -18.54 -35.21
N ASN A 60 17.57 -18.35 -33.89
CA ASN A 60 17.48 -19.43 -32.92
C ASN A 60 16.21 -19.31 -32.08
N ILE A 61 15.51 -20.43 -31.88
CA ILE A 61 14.26 -20.52 -31.11
C ILE A 61 14.48 -21.51 -29.97
N GLY A 62 14.09 -21.14 -28.76
CA GLY A 62 14.16 -22.02 -27.60
C GLY A 62 13.07 -21.76 -26.57
N LYS A 63 12.83 -22.76 -25.73
CA LYS A 63 11.88 -22.67 -24.62
C LYS A 63 12.63 -22.21 -23.37
N ALA A 64 12.10 -21.21 -22.69
CA ALA A 64 12.59 -20.81 -21.38
C ALA A 64 12.14 -21.82 -20.33
N THR A 65 12.90 -21.93 -19.24
CA THR A 65 12.62 -22.81 -18.10
C THR A 65 12.22 -21.96 -16.91
N LEU A 66 11.10 -22.28 -16.27
CA LEU A 66 10.69 -21.59 -15.05
C LEU A 66 11.64 -21.91 -13.90
N ASN A 67 12.35 -20.89 -13.43
CA ASN A 67 13.14 -20.94 -12.21
C ASN A 67 12.23 -20.64 -11.02
N LYS A 68 11.93 -21.67 -10.22
CA LYS A 68 11.00 -21.55 -9.09
C LYS A 68 11.53 -20.68 -7.94
N ALA A 69 12.84 -20.46 -7.85
CA ALA A 69 13.44 -19.65 -6.79
C ALA A 69 13.32 -18.15 -7.07
N SER A 70 13.56 -17.74 -8.32
CA SER A 70 13.38 -16.34 -8.77
C SER A 70 11.96 -16.04 -9.25
N ASN A 71 11.19 -17.09 -9.59
CA ASN A 71 9.92 -17.03 -10.32
C ASN A 71 10.02 -16.24 -11.64
N GLU A 72 11.12 -16.48 -12.36
CA GLU A 72 11.35 -15.98 -13.70
C GLU A 72 11.55 -17.14 -14.68
N TRP A 73 11.26 -16.90 -15.94
CA TRP A 73 11.58 -17.82 -17.01
C TRP A 73 13.00 -17.53 -17.51
N ASP A 74 13.89 -18.49 -17.32
CA ASP A 74 15.29 -18.39 -17.70
C ASP A 74 15.52 -19.07 -19.06
N TYR A 75 16.22 -18.38 -19.96
CA TYR A 75 16.69 -18.96 -21.22
C TYR A 75 18.13 -18.54 -21.46
N SER A 76 18.99 -19.46 -21.92
CA SER A 76 20.38 -19.14 -22.25
C SER A 76 20.78 -19.73 -23.58
N THR A 77 21.52 -18.96 -24.37
CA THR A 77 21.98 -19.34 -25.70
C THR A 77 23.38 -19.94 -25.60
N SER A 78 23.55 -21.22 -25.93
CA SER A 78 24.88 -21.81 -26.14
C SER A 78 25.44 -21.50 -27.53
N HIS A 79 24.56 -21.13 -28.47
CA HIS A 79 24.87 -21.00 -29.89
C HIS A 79 25.82 -19.81 -30.23
N TYR A 80 25.82 -18.75 -29.42
CA TYR A 80 26.56 -17.52 -29.73
C TYR A 80 27.90 -17.38 -28.99
N GLN A 81 28.35 -18.41 -28.26
CA GLN A 81 29.59 -18.34 -27.45
C GLN A 81 30.87 -18.08 -28.27
N GLN A 82 30.87 -18.38 -29.57
CA GLN A 82 32.03 -18.22 -30.45
C GLN A 82 31.91 -17.01 -31.38
N ILE A 83 30.81 -16.26 -31.33
CA ILE A 83 30.51 -15.15 -32.23
C ILE A 83 30.51 -13.88 -31.39
N ASP A 84 31.22 -12.86 -31.86
CA ASP A 84 31.09 -11.55 -31.22
C ASP A 84 29.75 -10.91 -31.60
N VAL A 85 28.89 -10.74 -30.60
CA VAL A 85 27.55 -10.18 -30.77
C VAL A 85 27.54 -8.73 -30.28
N ASP A 86 27.53 -7.79 -31.21
CA ASP A 86 27.36 -6.35 -30.93
C ASP A 86 25.87 -5.96 -30.88
N GLN A 87 25.03 -6.70 -31.62
CA GLN A 87 23.60 -6.47 -31.70
C GLN A 87 22.83 -7.79 -31.70
N LEU A 88 21.72 -7.83 -30.96
CA LEU A 88 20.81 -8.96 -30.90
C LEU A 88 19.38 -8.49 -31.06
N ARG A 89 18.68 -8.98 -32.07
CA ARG A 89 17.21 -8.88 -32.12
C ARG A 89 16.62 -10.08 -31.41
N TYR A 90 15.54 -9.87 -30.66
CA TYR A 90 14.85 -10.96 -29.98
C TYR A 90 13.33 -10.76 -29.96
N MET A 91 12.62 -11.88 -29.85
CA MET A 91 11.19 -11.96 -29.61
C MET A 91 10.92 -12.89 -28.43
N ILE A 92 10.04 -12.50 -27.52
CA ILE A 92 9.49 -13.35 -26.46
C ILE A 92 8.03 -13.59 -26.75
N SER A 93 7.62 -14.85 -26.76
CA SER A 93 6.22 -15.26 -26.87
C SER A 93 5.75 -15.91 -25.57
N TYR A 94 4.70 -15.37 -24.98
CA TYR A 94 4.03 -15.89 -23.79
C TYR A 94 2.80 -16.67 -24.23
N ILE A 95 2.71 -17.95 -23.89
CA ILE A 95 1.60 -18.85 -24.26
C ILE A 95 0.77 -19.15 -23.03
N PHE A 96 -0.52 -18.80 -23.07
CA PHE A 96 -1.42 -18.94 -21.93
C PHE A 96 -2.42 -20.06 -22.17
N ASN A 97 -2.81 -20.75 -21.09
CA ASN A 97 -3.98 -21.62 -21.08
C ASN A 97 -5.26 -20.78 -20.90
N SER A 98 -5.57 -19.94 -21.90
CA SER A 98 -6.74 -19.04 -21.91
C SER A 98 -7.35 -18.94 -23.31
N ALA A 99 -8.68 -18.99 -23.38
CA ALA A 99 -9.42 -18.84 -24.65
C ALA A 99 -9.50 -17.38 -25.14
N SER A 100 -9.35 -16.40 -24.23
CA SER A 100 -9.48 -14.97 -24.56
C SER A 100 -8.15 -14.32 -24.96
N ILE A 101 -7.03 -14.81 -24.41
CA ILE A 101 -5.68 -14.34 -24.73
C ILE A 101 -4.78 -15.57 -24.86
N PRO A 102 -4.69 -16.20 -26.05
CA PRO A 102 -3.90 -17.41 -26.22
C PRO A 102 -2.39 -17.12 -26.25
N GLN A 103 -1.99 -15.91 -26.68
CA GLN A 103 -0.58 -15.54 -26.81
C GLN A 103 -0.38 -14.02 -26.67
N LYS A 104 0.73 -13.63 -26.04
CA LYS A 104 1.31 -12.28 -26.11
C LYS A 104 2.71 -12.34 -26.70
N THR A 105 3.14 -11.31 -27.43
CA THR A 105 4.51 -11.25 -27.98
C THR A 105 5.17 -9.90 -27.72
N TYR A 106 6.49 -9.93 -27.51
CA TYR A 106 7.33 -8.74 -27.37
C TYR A 106 8.58 -8.88 -28.21
N GLN A 107 8.86 -7.88 -29.03
CA GLN A 107 10.03 -7.83 -29.90
C GLN A 107 10.88 -6.62 -29.56
N SER A 108 12.20 -6.80 -29.51
CA SER A 108 13.12 -5.69 -29.33
C SER A 108 14.50 -6.00 -29.89
N THR A 109 15.39 -5.03 -29.83
CA THR A 109 16.79 -5.14 -30.25
C THR A 109 17.66 -4.54 -29.17
N ILE A 110 18.69 -5.26 -28.77
CA ILE A 110 19.70 -4.80 -27.81
C ILE A 110 21.04 -4.59 -28.53
N GLN A 111 21.75 -3.53 -28.14
CA GLN A 111 23.12 -3.24 -28.54
C GLN A 111 24.02 -3.52 -27.33
N PHE A 112 25.07 -4.30 -27.50
CA PHE A 112 26.05 -4.61 -26.47
C PHE A 112 27.25 -3.67 -26.61
N ASN A 113 27.32 -2.60 -25.82
CA ASN A 113 28.48 -1.70 -25.86
C ASN A 113 29.66 -2.31 -25.07
N PRO A 114 30.91 -2.18 -25.58
CA PRO A 114 32.09 -2.57 -24.83
C PRO A 114 32.23 -1.72 -23.55
N GLY A 115 32.18 -2.39 -22.38
CA GLY A 115 32.34 -1.75 -21.07
C GLY A 115 31.06 -1.48 -20.28
N THR A 116 29.87 -1.80 -20.81
CA THR A 116 28.61 -1.73 -20.05
C THR A 116 27.98 -3.10 -19.89
N ALA A 117 28.41 -3.85 -18.88
CA ALA A 117 27.57 -4.87 -18.27
C ALA A 117 26.54 -4.17 -17.37
N VAL A 118 25.57 -3.44 -17.95
CA VAL A 118 24.58 -2.69 -17.17
C VAL A 118 23.32 -3.54 -16.99
N GLN A 119 23.26 -4.20 -15.84
CA GLN A 119 22.01 -4.63 -15.21
C GLN A 119 21.16 -3.39 -14.86
N PRO A 120 19.87 -3.32 -15.22
CA PRO A 120 18.89 -2.81 -14.27
C PRO A 120 18.89 -3.76 -13.08
N ALA A 121 18.91 -3.23 -11.85
CA ALA A 121 18.72 -4.02 -10.65
C ALA A 121 17.48 -4.94 -10.82
N PRO A 122 17.47 -6.15 -10.22
CA PRO A 122 16.31 -7.02 -10.26
C PRO A 122 15.05 -6.23 -9.91
N HIS A 123 14.01 -6.32 -10.75
CA HIS A 123 12.67 -6.05 -10.24
C HIS A 123 12.48 -6.96 -9.02
N PRO A 124 12.09 -6.43 -7.85
CA PRO A 124 11.80 -7.28 -6.72
C PRO A 124 10.64 -8.21 -7.09
N LEU A 125 10.98 -9.49 -7.30
CA LEU A 125 10.14 -10.67 -7.08
C LEU A 125 8.75 -10.61 -7.74
N SER A 126 8.64 -10.87 -9.05
CA SER A 126 7.36 -11.33 -9.61
C SER A 126 7.17 -12.79 -9.24
N ARG A 127 6.85 -13.11 -7.97
CA ARG A 127 6.33 -14.44 -7.60
C ARG A 127 4.98 -14.64 -8.31
N ARG A 128 4.66 -15.87 -8.72
CA ARG A 128 3.34 -16.20 -9.29
C ARG A 128 2.30 -15.75 -8.28
N GLY A 129 1.41 -14.87 -8.68
CA GLY A 129 0.47 -14.28 -7.75
C GLY A 129 -0.90 -14.16 -8.36
N THR A 130 -1.93 -14.39 -7.55
CA THR A 130 -3.33 -14.21 -7.93
C THR A 130 -3.83 -12.91 -7.34
N VAL A 131 -4.45 -12.06 -8.17
CA VAL A 131 -5.15 -10.88 -7.68
C VAL A 131 -6.35 -11.33 -6.85
N VAL A 132 -6.27 -11.18 -5.53
CA VAL A 132 -7.33 -11.56 -4.58
C VAL A 132 -8.25 -10.39 -4.26
N PHE A 133 -7.80 -9.16 -4.53
CA PHE A 133 -8.60 -7.96 -4.34
C PHE A 133 -8.15 -6.87 -5.32
N HIS A 134 -9.12 -6.20 -5.93
CA HIS A 134 -8.88 -5.02 -6.73
C HIS A 134 -10.06 -4.05 -6.62
N ASP A 135 -9.75 -2.77 -6.48
CA ASP A 135 -10.71 -1.68 -6.61
C ASP A 135 -10.05 -0.49 -7.32
N ASP A 136 -10.66 -0.05 -8.41
CA ASP A 136 -10.27 1.13 -9.19
C ASP A 136 -11.20 2.33 -8.91
N PHE A 137 -12.14 2.16 -7.98
CA PHE A 137 -13.12 3.16 -7.59
C PHE A 137 -13.88 3.77 -8.78
N SER A 138 -14.12 2.98 -9.83
CA SER A 138 -14.87 3.40 -11.02
C SER A 138 -16.36 3.66 -10.77
N GLY A 139 -16.91 3.16 -9.66
CA GLY A 139 -18.30 3.38 -9.24
C GLY A 139 -18.56 4.80 -8.72
N HIS A 140 -19.83 5.14 -8.49
CA HIS A 140 -20.21 6.45 -7.93
C HIS A 140 -20.21 6.49 -6.38
N THR A 141 -20.19 5.33 -5.73
CA THR A 141 -20.18 5.18 -4.27
C THR A 141 -19.26 4.03 -3.87
N LEU A 142 -18.76 4.03 -2.64
CA LEU A 142 -17.94 2.94 -2.12
C LEU A 142 -18.67 1.59 -2.24
N ASP A 143 -18.02 0.60 -2.85
CA ASP A 143 -18.58 -0.73 -3.00
C ASP A 143 -18.64 -1.45 -1.63
N LYS A 144 -19.85 -1.56 -1.10
CA LYS A 144 -20.11 -2.23 0.19
C LYS A 144 -19.84 -3.74 0.15
N ASN A 145 -19.64 -4.35 -1.01
CA ASN A 145 -19.20 -5.75 -1.11
C ASN A 145 -17.69 -5.90 -0.94
N LYS A 146 -16.94 -4.82 -1.18
CA LYS A 146 -15.48 -4.76 -1.05
C LYS A 146 -15.02 -4.13 0.25
N TRP A 147 -15.77 -3.16 0.77
CA TRP A 147 -15.37 -2.36 1.92
C TRP A 147 -16.44 -2.32 3.01
N TYR A 148 -16.02 -2.04 4.23
CA TYR A 148 -16.90 -1.56 5.29
C TYR A 148 -16.26 -0.38 6.02
N HIS A 149 -17.11 0.52 6.53
CA HIS A 149 -16.69 1.64 7.37
C HIS A 149 -16.49 1.19 8.81
N GLU A 150 -15.46 1.72 9.45
CA GLU A 150 -15.44 1.84 10.91
C GLU A 150 -16.26 3.07 11.32
N ILE A 151 -17.15 2.89 12.28
CA ILE A 151 -18.09 3.90 12.77
C ILE A 151 -17.92 3.96 14.29
N THR A 152 -17.12 4.91 14.76
CA THR A 152 -16.79 5.06 16.18
C THR A 152 -16.24 6.44 16.52
N ALA A 153 -16.57 6.93 17.72
CA ALA A 153 -15.98 8.10 18.35
C ALA A 153 -14.82 7.73 19.29
N ASN A 154 -14.27 6.52 19.16
CA ASN A 154 -13.09 6.07 19.89
C ASN A 154 -11.79 6.77 19.40
N GLY A 155 -11.82 7.45 18.26
CA GLY A 155 -10.61 7.92 17.59
C GLY A 155 -9.98 6.75 16.84
N GLY A 156 -8.93 6.16 17.40
CA GLY A 156 -8.18 5.05 16.80
C GLY A 156 -7.21 4.37 17.77
N GLY A 157 -7.26 4.70 19.08
CA GLY A 157 -6.39 4.16 20.13
C GLY A 157 -5.28 5.11 20.60
N ASN A 158 -5.11 6.25 19.92
CA ASN A 158 -4.07 7.26 20.20
C ASN A 158 -4.63 8.60 20.69
N GLY A 159 -5.87 8.59 21.21
CA GLY A 159 -6.56 9.78 21.70
C GLY A 159 -6.86 10.79 20.59
N GLU A 160 -7.13 10.30 19.39
CA GLU A 160 -7.36 11.12 18.20
C GLU A 160 -8.68 11.89 18.28
N PHE A 161 -8.75 13.02 17.58
CA PHE A 161 -9.81 14.03 17.76
C PHE A 161 -10.96 13.90 16.75
N GLN A 162 -11.02 12.79 16.01
CA GLN A 162 -12.09 12.48 15.08
C GLN A 162 -13.10 11.47 15.61
N VAL A 163 -14.33 11.57 15.10
CA VAL A 163 -15.25 10.44 14.96
C VAL A 163 -15.14 9.88 13.55
N TYR A 164 -15.00 8.56 13.40
CA TYR A 164 -15.11 7.90 12.10
C TYR A 164 -16.57 7.64 11.75
N THR A 165 -16.96 7.98 10.52
CA THR A 165 -18.36 8.03 10.08
C THR A 165 -18.53 7.45 8.67
N PRO A 166 -19.75 6.99 8.32
CA PRO A 166 -20.08 6.57 6.97
C PRO A 166 -20.59 7.73 6.09
N GLU A 167 -20.46 8.99 6.51
CA GLU A 167 -21.03 10.13 5.82
C GLU A 167 -20.43 10.32 4.41
N ALA A 168 -21.29 10.71 3.46
CA ALA A 168 -20.86 11.05 2.11
C ALA A 168 -19.91 12.27 2.06
N ALA A 169 -19.92 13.11 3.08
CA ALA A 169 -18.95 14.20 3.22
C ALA A 169 -17.53 13.71 3.57
N ASN A 170 -17.43 12.54 4.22
CA ASN A 170 -16.16 11.97 4.66
C ASN A 170 -15.66 10.84 3.75
N THR A 171 -16.56 10.12 3.08
CA THR A 171 -16.23 9.07 2.10
C THR A 171 -17.04 9.24 0.83
N PHE A 172 -16.39 9.63 -0.26
CA PHE A 172 -17.05 9.78 -1.55
C PHE A 172 -16.12 9.45 -2.70
N ILE A 173 -16.70 9.11 -3.85
CA ILE A 173 -15.96 8.91 -5.10
C ILE A 173 -16.28 10.06 -6.04
N ARG A 174 -15.24 10.66 -6.63
CA ARG A 174 -15.39 11.68 -7.67
C ARG A 174 -14.36 11.44 -8.76
N ASN A 175 -14.82 11.28 -10.00
CA ASN A 175 -13.99 11.05 -11.19
C ASN A 175 -13.03 9.86 -11.04
N GLY A 176 -13.54 8.71 -10.57
CA GLY A 176 -12.73 7.49 -10.43
C GLY A 176 -11.70 7.55 -9.29
N VAL A 177 -11.89 8.44 -8.32
CA VAL A 177 -10.99 8.62 -7.16
C VAL A 177 -11.81 8.60 -5.90
N LEU A 178 -11.45 7.73 -4.96
CA LEU A 178 -11.99 7.72 -3.60
C LEU A 178 -11.35 8.84 -2.78
N TYR A 179 -12.17 9.58 -2.05
CA TYR A 179 -11.77 10.63 -1.12
C TYR A 179 -12.13 10.20 0.30
N LEU A 180 -11.13 10.14 1.18
CA LEU A 180 -11.31 10.07 2.62
C LEU A 180 -11.01 11.45 3.20
N LYS A 181 -12.06 12.21 3.52
CA LYS A 181 -11.98 13.64 3.81
C LYS A 181 -12.41 13.96 5.24
N PRO A 182 -11.54 14.53 6.08
CA PRO A 182 -11.94 15.11 7.36
C PRO A 182 -12.82 16.35 7.15
N THR A 183 -13.84 16.51 7.99
CA THR A 183 -14.75 17.67 8.04
C THR A 183 -14.97 18.09 9.49
N LEU A 184 -15.48 19.29 9.73
CA LEU A 184 -15.80 19.69 11.10
C LEU A 184 -17.10 19.04 11.55
N THR A 185 -17.13 18.51 12.76
CA THR A 185 -18.37 18.04 13.40
C THR A 185 -19.39 19.18 13.52
N SER A 186 -18.91 20.42 13.73
CA SER A 186 -19.75 21.62 13.81
C SER A 186 -20.47 21.94 12.49
N ASP A 187 -19.94 21.54 11.33
CA ASP A 187 -20.59 21.79 10.04
C ASP A 187 -21.92 21.02 9.94
N LYS A 188 -22.02 19.88 10.64
CA LYS A 188 -23.22 19.05 10.67
C LYS A 188 -24.14 19.37 11.85
N PHE A 189 -23.56 19.55 13.04
CA PHE A 189 -24.34 19.63 14.29
C PHE A 189 -24.36 21.02 14.94
N GLY A 190 -23.59 21.98 14.41
CA GLY A 190 -23.37 23.30 15.01
C GLY A 190 -22.30 23.29 16.11
N GLU A 191 -21.67 24.44 16.36
CA GLU A 191 -20.58 24.54 17.35
C GLU A 191 -21.04 24.22 18.78
N ASN A 192 -22.23 24.69 19.19
CA ASN A 192 -22.78 24.45 20.53
C ASN A 192 -22.97 22.96 20.85
N PHE A 193 -23.15 22.12 19.81
CA PHE A 193 -23.30 20.68 19.98
C PHE A 193 -22.03 20.05 20.57
N LEU A 194 -20.85 20.58 20.27
CA LEU A 194 -19.59 20.00 20.77
C LEU A 194 -19.52 20.01 22.30
N GLN A 195 -20.09 21.03 22.94
CA GLN A 195 -20.02 21.24 24.39
C GLN A 195 -21.25 20.75 25.15
N SER A 196 -22.42 20.68 24.50
CA SER A 196 -23.69 20.39 25.17
C SER A 196 -24.52 19.27 24.54
N GLY A 197 -24.09 18.79 23.37
CA GLY A 197 -24.79 17.77 22.61
C GLY A 197 -24.65 16.36 23.18
N THR A 198 -25.34 15.43 22.56
CA THR A 198 -25.12 13.98 22.77
C THR A 198 -25.01 13.33 21.41
N LEU A 199 -23.83 12.79 21.10
CA LEU A 199 -23.55 12.05 19.89
C LEU A 199 -23.74 10.56 20.15
N ASN A 200 -24.87 10.02 19.69
CA ASN A 200 -25.18 8.59 19.73
C ASN A 200 -25.07 8.01 18.31
N LEU A 201 -24.06 7.16 18.08
CA LEU A 201 -23.72 6.66 16.75
C LEU A 201 -24.76 5.69 16.20
N ASN A 202 -25.34 4.86 17.06
CA ASN A 202 -26.41 3.94 16.66
C ASN A 202 -27.67 4.73 16.23
N ALA A 203 -28.00 5.81 16.94
CA ALA A 203 -29.11 6.68 16.56
C ALA A 203 -28.81 7.45 15.26
N GLN A 204 -27.57 7.90 15.07
CA GLN A 204 -27.18 8.72 13.93
C GLN A 204 -26.97 7.93 12.63
N TRP A 205 -26.41 6.72 12.72
CA TRP A 205 -25.95 5.94 11.57
C TRP A 205 -26.47 4.50 11.54
N GLY A 206 -27.31 4.11 12.51
CA GLY A 206 -27.82 2.73 12.62
C GLY A 206 -26.77 1.71 13.02
N SER A 207 -25.53 2.13 13.31
CA SER A 207 -24.42 1.25 13.66
C SER A 207 -23.35 1.96 14.46
N CYS A 208 -22.63 1.19 15.27
CA CYS A 208 -21.39 1.55 15.91
C CYS A 208 -20.50 0.30 15.94
N THR A 209 -19.31 0.41 15.35
CA THR A 209 -18.43 -0.77 15.14
C THR A 209 -17.42 -0.97 16.25
N ALA A 210 -17.23 0.03 17.11
CA ALA A 210 -16.32 -0.02 18.25
C ALA A 210 -16.89 0.78 19.43
N SER A 211 -17.31 0.07 20.48
CA SER A 211 -18.01 0.64 21.64
C SER A 211 -17.11 1.01 22.82
N TRP A 212 -15.86 0.54 22.82
CA TRP A 212 -14.89 0.84 23.86
C TRP A 212 -14.53 2.34 23.90
N GLU A 213 -14.01 2.78 25.05
CA GLU A 213 -13.66 4.18 25.36
C GLU A 213 -14.75 5.20 24.99
N ASN A 214 -16.03 4.85 25.17
CA ASN A 214 -17.20 5.64 24.79
C ASN A 214 -17.34 5.89 23.27
N GLY A 215 -16.90 4.92 22.45
CA GLY A 215 -16.94 5.01 21.00
C GLY A 215 -18.35 5.15 20.42
N CYS A 216 -19.39 4.60 21.04
CA CYS A 216 -20.76 4.68 20.51
C CYS A 216 -21.60 5.85 21.04
N LEU A 217 -21.20 6.45 22.17
CA LEU A 217 -21.96 7.49 22.86
C LEU A 217 -21.00 8.50 23.48
N ARG A 218 -21.07 9.75 23.04
CA ARG A 218 -20.32 10.87 23.61
C ARG A 218 -21.29 11.96 24.06
N HIS A 219 -21.01 12.54 25.23
CA HIS A 219 -21.71 13.71 25.72
C HIS A 219 -20.78 14.92 25.67
N GLY A 220 -21.30 16.03 25.13
CA GLY A 220 -20.68 17.32 25.29
C GLY A 220 -20.56 17.62 26.79
N SER A 221 -19.33 17.83 27.23
CA SER A 221 -19.00 18.16 28.61
C SER A 221 -17.65 18.89 28.60
N GLN A 222 -16.84 18.80 29.66
CA GLN A 222 -15.53 19.45 29.74
C GLN A 222 -14.53 19.03 28.64
N HIS A 223 -14.76 17.91 27.94
CA HIS A 223 -13.80 17.33 26.99
C HIS A 223 -14.17 17.43 25.49
N ASN A 224 -15.25 18.14 25.15
CA ASN A 224 -15.86 18.19 23.81
C ASN A 224 -16.25 16.81 23.23
N ILE A 225 -17.34 16.79 22.46
CA ILE A 225 -17.52 15.74 21.44
C ILE A 225 -16.38 15.91 20.41
N PRO A 226 -15.80 14.83 19.85
CA PRO A 226 -14.77 14.91 18.82
C PRO A 226 -15.08 16.00 17.77
N PRO A 227 -14.24 17.04 17.66
CA PRO A 227 -14.55 18.21 16.84
C PRO A 227 -14.46 17.93 15.34
N ILE A 228 -13.90 16.78 14.95
CA ILE A 228 -13.71 16.37 13.56
C ILE A 228 -14.53 15.12 13.27
N MET A 229 -15.12 15.06 12.08
CA MET A 229 -15.63 13.83 11.47
C MET A 229 -14.65 13.39 10.39
N SER A 230 -14.36 12.10 10.28
CA SER A 230 -13.48 11.57 9.25
C SER A 230 -13.92 10.18 8.81
N SER A 231 -13.11 9.52 7.99
CA SER A 231 -13.37 8.17 7.47
C SER A 231 -12.23 7.21 7.75
N LYS A 232 -12.63 5.97 8.06
CA LYS A 232 -11.78 4.79 8.08
C LYS A 232 -12.55 3.63 7.46
N ILE A 233 -11.93 2.98 6.49
CA ILE A 233 -12.51 1.84 5.79
C ILE A 233 -11.57 0.64 5.83
N TYR A 234 -12.18 -0.54 5.83
CA TYR A 234 -11.51 -1.82 5.85
C TYR A 234 -11.87 -2.62 4.61
N SER A 235 -10.89 -3.28 4.01
CA SER A 235 -11.16 -4.26 2.97
C SER A 235 -11.87 -5.47 3.57
N LYS A 236 -12.88 -5.97 2.87
CA LYS A 236 -13.53 -7.25 3.20
C LYS A 236 -12.66 -8.43 2.81
N ALA A 237 -11.89 -8.32 1.73
CA ALA A 237 -10.85 -9.26 1.40
C ALA A 237 -9.68 -9.14 2.38
N THR A 238 -8.97 -10.24 2.55
CA THR A 238 -7.74 -10.31 3.34
C THR A 238 -6.66 -10.97 2.53
N ILE A 239 -5.40 -10.72 2.89
CA ILE A 239 -4.24 -11.34 2.28
C ILE A 239 -3.28 -11.81 3.35
N ARG A 240 -2.58 -12.91 3.07
CA ARG A 240 -1.38 -13.35 3.78
C ARG A 240 -0.33 -13.65 2.75
N HIS A 241 0.85 -13.05 2.90
CA HIS A 241 1.99 -13.20 1.97
C HIS A 241 1.62 -12.82 0.53
N GLY A 242 2.03 -11.64 0.12
CA GLY A 242 1.75 -11.13 -1.21
C GLY A 242 2.20 -9.70 -1.39
N ARG A 243 1.70 -9.10 -2.44
CA ARG A 243 1.90 -7.69 -2.77
C ARG A 243 0.63 -6.89 -2.55
N VAL A 244 0.73 -5.73 -1.92
CA VAL A 244 -0.35 -4.74 -1.85
C VAL A 244 0.16 -3.46 -2.49
N ASP A 245 -0.53 -2.95 -3.50
CA ASP A 245 -0.25 -1.67 -4.14
C ASP A 245 -1.45 -0.74 -3.97
N VAL A 246 -1.21 0.43 -3.38
CA VAL A 246 -2.21 1.49 -3.21
C VAL A 246 -1.72 2.74 -3.93
N VAL A 247 -2.46 3.17 -4.95
CA VAL A 247 -2.16 4.42 -5.67
C VAL A 247 -2.93 5.55 -5.01
N ALA A 248 -2.23 6.38 -4.25
CA ALA A 248 -2.85 7.43 -3.44
C ALA A 248 -2.06 8.75 -3.45
N GLN A 249 -2.76 9.84 -3.19
CA GLN A 249 -2.21 11.14 -2.81
C GLN A 249 -2.59 11.39 -1.34
N ILE A 250 -1.60 11.56 -0.48
CA ILE A 250 -1.82 11.89 0.93
C ILE A 250 -2.27 13.35 1.09
N PRO A 251 -3.00 13.70 2.16
CA PRO A 251 -3.51 15.04 2.37
C PRO A 251 -2.43 16.06 2.78
N LYS A 252 -2.75 17.33 2.57
CA LYS A 252 -2.09 18.51 3.14
C LYS A 252 -3.03 19.22 4.11
N GLY A 253 -2.50 19.57 5.26
CA GLY A 253 -3.22 20.28 6.30
C GLY A 253 -2.64 19.94 7.67
N ASP A 254 -2.55 20.94 8.52
CA ASP A 254 -1.99 20.75 9.85
C ASP A 254 -2.80 19.72 10.64
N TRP A 255 -2.07 18.85 11.34
CA TRP A 255 -2.60 17.86 12.29
C TRP A 255 -3.40 16.72 11.65
N LEU A 256 -3.33 16.55 10.32
CA LEU A 256 -3.87 15.38 9.62
C LEU A 256 -2.90 14.19 9.75
N TRP A 257 -3.46 13.00 9.90
CA TRP A 257 -2.72 11.75 10.04
C TRP A 257 -3.32 10.70 9.08
N PRO A 258 -2.94 10.73 7.79
CA PRO A 258 -3.27 9.66 6.84
C PRO A 258 -2.53 8.36 7.14
N ALA A 259 -3.20 7.23 6.92
CA ALA A 259 -2.58 5.91 7.02
C ALA A 259 -3.10 4.93 5.96
N ILE A 260 -2.17 4.13 5.42
CA ILE A 260 -2.41 2.91 4.63
C ILE A 260 -1.69 1.80 5.39
N TRP A 261 -2.47 0.90 5.98
CA TRP A 261 -1.95 -0.04 6.97
C TRP A 261 -2.80 -1.30 7.03
N MET A 262 -2.35 -2.30 7.77
CA MET A 262 -2.99 -3.59 7.82
C MET A 262 -3.04 -4.15 9.23
N LEU A 263 -4.18 -4.78 9.55
CA LEU A 263 -4.40 -5.54 10.78
C LEU A 263 -5.05 -6.89 10.48
N PRO A 264 -4.91 -7.90 11.36
CA PRO A 264 -5.70 -9.11 11.27
C PRO A 264 -7.20 -8.79 11.25
N LYS A 265 -7.96 -9.50 10.41
CA LYS A 265 -9.41 -9.23 10.28
C LYS A 265 -10.20 -9.77 11.47
N GLY A 266 -11.19 -8.99 11.92
CA GLY A 266 -12.13 -9.38 12.97
C GLY A 266 -11.62 -9.03 14.37
N THR A 267 -12.13 -9.71 15.41
CA THR A 267 -11.76 -9.47 16.82
C THR A 267 -11.12 -10.67 17.51
N ASN A 268 -11.23 -11.86 16.91
CA ASN A 268 -10.67 -13.11 17.44
C ASN A 268 -9.37 -13.46 16.73
N TRP A 269 -8.32 -12.69 16.99
CA TRP A 269 -7.04 -12.84 16.32
C TRP A 269 -6.24 -14.03 16.87
N LYS A 270 -5.46 -14.68 15.99
CA LYS A 270 -4.72 -15.93 16.27
C LYS A 270 -3.89 -15.88 17.55
N TYR A 271 -3.25 -14.74 17.83
CA TYR A 271 -2.36 -14.57 18.99
C TYR A 271 -2.94 -13.64 20.06
N GLY A 272 -4.22 -13.29 19.97
CA GLY A 272 -4.88 -12.31 20.84
C GLY A 272 -4.80 -10.87 20.31
N GLY A 273 -5.26 -9.92 21.11
CA GLY A 273 -5.33 -8.50 20.74
C GLY A 273 -3.98 -7.85 20.45
N TRP A 274 -4.02 -6.61 19.97
CA TRP A 274 -2.82 -5.83 19.66
C TRP A 274 -1.87 -5.70 20.88
N PRO A 275 -0.55 -5.76 20.69
CA PRO A 275 0.22 -5.94 19.44
C PRO A 275 0.51 -7.42 19.12
N ARG A 276 -0.11 -8.37 19.83
CA ARG A 276 0.26 -9.79 19.78
C ARG A 276 0.04 -10.44 18.43
N SER A 277 -0.90 -9.94 17.64
CA SER A 277 -1.20 -10.45 16.30
C SER A 277 -0.65 -9.58 15.16
N GLY A 278 0.24 -8.64 15.47
CA GLY A 278 0.95 -7.83 14.49
C GLY A 278 0.15 -6.67 13.90
N GLU A 279 0.88 -5.69 13.39
CA GLU A 279 0.40 -4.54 12.59
C GLU A 279 1.45 -4.21 11.53
N ILE A 280 0.99 -3.84 10.34
CA ILE A 280 1.86 -3.50 9.20
C ILE A 280 1.41 -2.14 8.65
N ASP A 281 2.19 -1.10 8.94
CA ASP A 281 1.94 0.26 8.47
C ASP A 281 2.74 0.51 7.21
N ILE A 282 2.08 0.33 6.07
CA ILE A 282 2.70 0.52 4.75
C ILE A 282 3.09 1.99 4.56
N MET A 283 2.21 2.90 4.97
CA MET A 283 2.42 4.34 4.93
C MET A 283 1.67 5.01 6.07
N GLU A 284 2.40 5.75 6.90
CA GLU A 284 1.88 6.82 7.72
C GLU A 284 2.57 8.13 7.38
N SER A 285 1.86 9.25 7.52
CA SER A 285 2.44 10.58 7.37
C SER A 285 1.67 11.59 8.20
N ARG A 286 2.22 12.80 8.31
CA ARG A 286 1.58 13.96 8.93
C ARG A 286 1.28 14.98 7.83
N GLY A 287 0.05 15.47 7.73
CA GLY A 287 -0.34 16.39 6.66
C GLY A 287 0.29 17.79 6.75
N ASN A 288 0.95 18.12 7.87
CA ASN A 288 1.64 19.39 8.06
C ASN A 288 2.73 19.59 6.99
N VAL A 289 2.73 20.69 6.25
CA VAL A 289 3.76 20.94 5.23
C VAL A 289 5.08 21.42 5.84
N GLN A 290 5.03 22.12 6.98
CA GLN A 290 6.18 22.80 7.59
C GLN A 290 6.66 22.15 8.90
N LEU A 291 6.11 21.00 9.27
CA LEU A 291 6.46 20.33 10.52
C LEU A 291 7.90 19.81 10.45
N ASN A 292 8.69 20.20 11.44
CA ASN A 292 10.10 19.88 11.53
C ASN A 292 10.53 19.65 12.99
N SER A 293 11.55 18.82 13.15
CA SER A 293 12.25 18.57 14.41
C SER A 293 13.76 18.60 14.14
N GLY A 294 14.49 19.49 14.83
CA GLY A 294 15.95 19.60 14.67
C GLY A 294 16.41 19.91 13.24
N GLY A 295 15.60 20.61 12.43
CA GLY A 295 15.90 20.89 11.02
C GLY A 295 15.51 19.79 10.04
N HIS A 296 14.94 18.68 10.51
CA HIS A 296 14.47 17.58 9.66
C HIS A 296 12.95 17.65 9.45
N PRO A 297 12.45 17.56 8.20
CA PRO A 297 11.01 17.48 7.94
C PRO A 297 10.39 16.25 8.59
N GLN A 298 9.25 16.44 9.25
CA GLN A 298 8.46 15.40 9.95
C GLN A 298 7.00 15.36 9.45
N GLY A 299 6.68 16.24 8.50
CA GLY A 299 5.36 16.48 7.94
C GLY A 299 5.10 15.72 6.63
N ALA A 300 4.38 16.36 5.70
CA ALA A 300 3.93 15.76 4.44
C ALA A 300 5.10 15.42 3.48
N ALA A 301 6.30 15.90 3.79
CA ALA A 301 7.53 15.52 3.11
C ALA A 301 8.09 14.17 3.57
N GLN A 302 7.58 13.59 4.65
CA GLN A 302 8.05 12.33 5.22
C GLN A 302 6.94 11.29 5.22
N VAL A 303 7.28 10.08 4.79
CA VAL A 303 6.46 8.88 4.99
C VAL A 303 7.20 7.94 5.92
N LEU A 304 6.45 7.36 6.86
CA LEU A 304 6.90 6.34 7.79
C LEU A 304 6.33 4.98 7.36
N SER A 305 7.12 3.95 7.51
CA SER A 305 6.75 2.56 7.28
C SER A 305 7.19 1.75 8.49
N THR A 306 6.26 1.03 9.13
CA THR A 306 6.51 0.39 10.43
C THR A 306 5.86 -0.99 10.49
N ILE A 307 6.50 -1.93 11.20
CA ILE A 307 5.88 -3.17 11.65
C ILE A 307 5.83 -3.17 13.18
N HIS A 308 4.71 -3.57 13.76
CA HIS A 308 4.55 -3.68 15.21
C HIS A 308 4.25 -5.11 15.65
N LEU A 309 4.87 -5.51 16.75
CA LEU A 309 4.66 -6.81 17.40
C LEU A 309 4.91 -6.70 18.90
N GLY A 310 4.51 -7.70 19.67
CA GLY A 310 4.85 -7.75 21.09
C GLY A 310 3.92 -8.60 21.93
N THR A 311 4.22 -8.73 23.22
CA THR A 311 3.39 -9.51 24.16
C THR A 311 2.21 -8.73 24.72
N ASP A 312 2.30 -7.41 24.75
CA ASP A 312 1.33 -6.48 25.33
C ASP A 312 1.58 -5.05 24.81
N ALA A 313 0.62 -4.16 25.00
CA ALA A 313 0.70 -2.76 24.57
C ALA A 313 1.63 -1.89 25.43
N GLY A 314 2.24 -2.45 26.48
CA GLY A 314 3.18 -1.78 27.37
C GLY A 314 4.63 -2.15 27.03
N GLY A 315 5.39 -2.58 28.04
CA GLY A 315 6.82 -2.88 27.90
C GLY A 315 7.14 -4.05 26.97
N GLY A 316 6.15 -4.87 26.61
CA GLY A 316 6.29 -5.95 25.65
C GLY A 316 6.19 -5.56 24.18
N HIS A 317 5.80 -4.32 23.87
CA HIS A 317 5.68 -3.82 22.51
C HIS A 317 7.04 -3.54 21.87
N ARG A 318 7.16 -3.89 20.59
CA ARG A 318 8.32 -3.62 19.73
C ARG A 318 7.81 -3.11 18.40
N GLN A 319 8.60 -2.23 17.80
CA GLN A 319 8.32 -1.69 16.49
C GLN A 319 9.61 -1.52 15.72
N HIS A 320 9.55 -1.79 14.43
CA HIS A 320 10.67 -1.59 13.51
C HIS A 320 10.16 -0.82 12.32
N GLY A 321 10.73 0.36 12.11
CA GLY A 321 10.31 1.23 11.04
C GLY A 321 11.45 2.08 10.51
N ASP A 322 11.20 2.63 9.33
CA ASP A 322 12.09 3.57 8.66
C ASP A 322 11.27 4.68 8.00
N ALA A 323 11.93 5.73 7.56
CA ALA A 323 11.31 6.90 6.99
C ALA A 323 11.91 7.26 5.63
N LYS A 324 11.07 7.76 4.72
CA LYS A 324 11.52 8.29 3.44
C LYS A 324 11.08 9.74 3.25
N LEU A 325 12.07 10.60 3.00
CA LEU A 325 11.84 11.98 2.60
C LEU A 325 11.54 12.08 1.10
N ALA A 326 10.60 12.95 0.76
CA ALA A 326 10.33 13.33 -0.62
C ALA A 326 11.56 14.04 -1.22
N PRO A 327 11.90 13.78 -2.49
CA PRO A 327 13.07 14.36 -3.13
C PRO A 327 12.90 15.86 -3.40
N ASN A 328 14.02 16.59 -3.49
CA ASN A 328 14.08 17.97 -4.00
C ASN A 328 13.19 18.98 -3.25
N GLY A 329 13.02 18.81 -1.93
CA GLY A 329 12.23 19.73 -1.10
C GLY A 329 10.72 19.71 -1.39
N LYS A 330 10.23 18.70 -2.11
CA LYS A 330 8.81 18.47 -2.38
C LYS A 330 8.11 17.78 -1.21
N THR A 331 6.81 17.54 -1.35
CA THR A 331 6.04 16.69 -0.42
C THR A 331 5.49 15.46 -1.13
N TRP A 332 5.26 14.37 -0.39
CA TRP A 332 4.52 13.20 -0.90
C TRP A 332 3.04 13.51 -1.14
N ALA A 333 2.57 14.68 -0.69
CA ALA A 333 1.23 15.18 -0.93
C ALA A 333 1.11 15.98 -2.25
N ASP A 334 2.20 16.17 -3.02
CA ASP A 334 2.18 16.93 -4.28
C ASP A 334 1.51 16.18 -5.44
N GLY A 335 1.34 14.86 -5.33
CA GLY A 335 0.73 14.05 -6.38
C GLY A 335 0.36 12.64 -5.92
N PHE A 336 -0.05 11.81 -6.88
CA PHE A 336 -0.30 10.40 -6.64
C PHE A 336 1.02 9.63 -6.67
N HIS A 337 1.16 8.73 -5.71
CA HIS A 337 2.28 7.80 -5.57
C HIS A 337 1.74 6.38 -5.39
N THR A 338 2.55 5.38 -5.71
CA THR A 338 2.24 3.98 -5.41
C THR A 338 2.92 3.58 -4.10
N TYR A 339 2.12 3.34 -3.08
CA TYR A 339 2.55 2.79 -1.79
C TYR A 339 2.42 1.27 -1.87
N SER A 340 3.54 0.57 -1.69
CA SER A 340 3.63 -0.86 -1.94
C SER A 340 4.11 -1.62 -0.71
N LEU A 341 3.50 -2.78 -0.46
CA LEU A 341 3.99 -3.82 0.43
C LEU A 341 4.38 -5.04 -0.41
N ASP A 342 5.55 -5.61 -0.17
CA ASP A 342 5.94 -6.95 -0.61
C ASP A 342 6.25 -7.78 0.64
N TRP A 343 5.39 -8.76 0.90
CA TRP A 343 5.36 -9.51 2.16
C TRP A 343 5.38 -11.00 1.88
N THR A 344 6.30 -11.71 2.52
CA THR A 344 6.44 -13.17 2.45
C THR A 344 6.76 -13.71 3.84
N GLU A 345 6.88 -15.03 3.98
CA GLU A 345 7.40 -15.63 5.21
C GLU A 345 8.86 -15.23 5.52
N ASP A 346 9.60 -14.73 4.52
CA ASP A 346 11.02 -14.39 4.64
C ASP A 346 11.28 -12.90 4.83
N HIS A 347 10.33 -12.04 4.47
CA HIS A 347 10.52 -10.59 4.55
C HIS A 347 9.22 -9.79 4.52
N ILE A 348 9.32 -8.55 5.00
CA ILE A 348 8.36 -7.46 4.80
C ILE A 348 9.13 -6.28 4.22
N LYS A 349 8.76 -5.84 3.01
CA LYS A 349 9.35 -4.68 2.33
C LYS A 349 8.25 -3.69 2.00
N MET A 350 8.50 -2.41 2.28
CA MET A 350 7.58 -1.33 1.98
C MET A 350 8.28 -0.29 1.11
N MET A 351 7.57 0.22 0.10
CA MET A 351 8.12 1.09 -0.93
C MET A 351 7.15 2.20 -1.30
N ILE A 352 7.71 3.28 -1.85
CA ILE A 352 6.98 4.34 -2.53
C ILE A 352 7.55 4.45 -3.94
N ASP A 353 6.73 4.34 -4.97
CA ASP A 353 7.13 4.40 -6.39
C ASP A 353 8.29 3.42 -6.71
N ASN A 354 8.19 2.20 -6.18
CA ASN A 354 9.22 1.14 -6.23
C ASN A 354 10.56 1.50 -5.59
N GLN A 355 10.64 2.61 -4.84
CA GLN A 355 11.81 2.95 -4.04
C GLN A 355 11.61 2.48 -2.60
N PRO A 356 12.58 1.76 -2.00
CA PRO A 356 12.42 1.21 -0.66
C PRO A 356 12.26 2.31 0.40
N VAL A 357 11.38 2.07 1.36
CA VAL A 357 11.27 2.78 2.65
C VAL A 357 11.82 1.85 3.74
N LEU A 358 11.16 0.71 3.95
CA LEU A 358 11.53 -0.31 4.93
C LEU A 358 11.84 -1.63 4.22
N ALA A 359 12.89 -2.32 4.65
CA ALA A 359 13.18 -3.69 4.25
C ALA A 359 13.56 -4.52 5.49
N TRP A 360 12.63 -5.36 5.93
CA TRP A 360 12.78 -6.21 7.11
C TRP A 360 12.85 -7.67 6.70
N ASN A 361 13.91 -8.38 7.09
CA ASN A 361 14.01 -9.82 6.88
C ASN A 361 13.50 -10.55 8.13
N THR A 362 12.68 -11.58 7.93
CA THR A 362 12.18 -12.42 9.02
C THR A 362 13.35 -13.12 9.71
N PRO A 363 13.52 -12.96 11.04
CA PRO A 363 14.58 -13.62 11.79
C PRO A 363 14.43 -15.15 11.72
N SER A 364 15.53 -15.86 11.44
CA SER A 364 15.53 -17.32 11.32
C SER A 364 15.10 -18.03 12.60
N GLU A 365 15.41 -17.40 13.74
CA GLU A 365 15.07 -17.85 15.09
C GLU A 365 13.66 -17.47 15.55
N GLY A 366 12.91 -16.76 14.70
CA GLY A 366 11.59 -16.22 14.99
C GLY A 366 11.60 -14.94 15.82
N TYR A 367 10.56 -14.12 15.65
CA TYR A 367 10.47 -12.79 16.27
C TYR A 367 10.54 -12.80 17.80
N PHE A 368 9.91 -13.77 18.48
CA PHE A 368 9.86 -13.77 19.95
C PHE A 368 11.28 -13.81 20.56
N LYS A 369 12.15 -14.65 19.99
CA LYS A 369 13.53 -14.77 20.42
C LYS A 369 14.37 -13.60 19.93
N HIS A 370 14.17 -13.15 18.69
CA HIS A 370 14.88 -12.02 18.11
C HIS A 370 14.71 -10.74 18.94
N GLU A 371 13.47 -10.44 19.34
CA GLU A 371 13.11 -9.28 20.16
C GLU A 371 13.48 -9.41 21.65
N ASN A 372 14.01 -10.58 22.06
CA ASN A 372 14.31 -10.92 23.44
C ASN A 372 13.10 -10.68 24.38
N LEU A 373 11.91 -11.15 23.97
CA LEU A 373 10.68 -10.99 24.76
C LEU A 373 10.70 -11.91 25.98
N ALA A 374 10.15 -11.41 27.08
CA ALA A 374 10.08 -12.15 28.34
C ALA A 374 8.91 -13.15 28.36
N GLY A 375 9.06 -14.22 29.14
CA GLY A 375 8.01 -15.21 29.38
C GLY A 375 7.92 -16.31 28.34
N SER A 376 6.77 -17.00 28.30
CA SER A 376 6.52 -18.07 27.35
C SER A 376 6.29 -17.51 25.95
N ASN A 377 6.87 -18.17 24.94
CA ASN A 377 6.70 -17.76 23.54
C ASN A 377 5.24 -17.87 23.10
N ILE A 378 4.57 -16.72 23.01
CA ILE A 378 3.16 -16.61 22.61
C ILE A 378 2.92 -16.95 21.13
N TRP A 379 3.98 -17.03 20.33
CA TRP A 379 3.96 -17.36 18.91
C TRP A 379 4.46 -18.78 18.62
N ALA A 380 4.65 -19.62 19.64
CA ALA A 380 5.17 -20.98 19.48
C ALA A 380 4.28 -21.90 18.60
N SER A 381 3.00 -21.55 18.42
CA SER A 381 2.06 -22.26 17.53
C SER A 381 2.09 -21.77 16.07
N GLY A 382 2.93 -20.76 15.77
CA GLY A 382 3.06 -20.13 14.46
C GLY A 382 4.30 -20.53 13.68
N GLY A 383 4.43 -19.95 12.49
CA GLY A 383 5.67 -19.99 11.69
C GLY A 383 6.76 -19.07 12.25
N LYS A 384 7.95 -19.10 11.64
CA LYS A 384 9.07 -18.19 12.00
C LYS A 384 8.71 -16.71 11.83
N ASP A 385 7.77 -16.42 10.95
CA ASP A 385 7.25 -15.09 10.64
C ASP A 385 6.08 -14.67 11.52
N ALA A 386 5.64 -15.50 12.48
CA ALA A 386 4.64 -15.10 13.47
C ALA A 386 5.10 -13.84 14.23
N PRO A 387 4.24 -12.79 14.36
CA PRO A 387 2.78 -12.84 14.20
C PRO A 387 2.24 -12.60 12.77
N TYR A 388 3.10 -12.40 11.77
CA TYR A 388 2.74 -12.11 10.38
C TYR A 388 2.49 -13.37 9.54
N ASP A 389 2.04 -14.46 10.17
CA ASP A 389 1.74 -15.74 9.51
C ASP A 389 0.21 -15.98 9.37
N THR A 390 -0.57 -14.90 9.46
CA THR A 390 -2.05 -14.88 9.38
C THR A 390 -2.56 -13.90 8.31
N ASN A 391 -3.87 -13.93 8.04
CA ASN A 391 -4.54 -13.04 7.10
C ASN A 391 -4.77 -11.65 7.68
N PHE A 392 -4.37 -10.62 6.93
CA PHE A 392 -4.54 -9.21 7.26
C PHE A 392 -5.54 -8.55 6.29
N ALA A 393 -6.38 -7.66 6.81
CA ALA A 393 -7.19 -6.73 6.02
C ALA A 393 -6.43 -5.42 5.82
N LEU A 394 -6.68 -4.73 4.72
CA LEU A 394 -6.17 -3.38 4.46
C LEU A 394 -7.11 -2.34 5.08
N LEU A 395 -6.51 -1.36 5.72
CA LEU A 395 -7.15 -0.22 6.36
C LEU A 395 -6.68 1.06 5.67
N LEU A 396 -7.64 1.95 5.39
CA LEU A 396 -7.38 3.27 4.82
C LEU A 396 -8.11 4.30 5.67
N ASN A 397 -7.41 5.32 6.17
CA ASN A 397 -8.05 6.40 6.94
C ASN A 397 -7.29 7.71 6.89
N VAL A 398 -7.97 8.75 7.40
CA VAL A 398 -7.35 10.00 7.81
C VAL A 398 -7.75 10.28 9.26
N ALA A 399 -6.86 10.02 10.21
CA ALA A 399 -7.02 10.48 11.59
C ALA A 399 -6.68 11.97 11.69
N VAL A 400 -7.08 12.62 12.80
CA VAL A 400 -6.76 14.03 13.07
C VAL A 400 -6.35 14.22 14.53
N GLY A 401 -5.22 14.89 14.74
CA GLY A 401 -4.66 15.11 16.07
C GLY A 401 -4.27 13.81 16.77
N GLY A 402 -4.44 13.77 18.09
CA GLY A 402 -3.98 12.67 18.94
C GLY A 402 -3.14 13.19 20.11
N ASP A 403 -3.46 12.74 21.33
CA ASP A 403 -2.77 13.15 22.54
C ASP A 403 -1.70 12.14 23.03
N ARG A 404 -1.58 10.98 22.37
CA ARG A 404 -0.63 9.91 22.76
C ARG A 404 0.73 9.96 22.05
N GLY A 405 1.12 11.13 21.54
CA GLY A 405 2.50 11.37 21.12
C GLY A 405 2.80 11.29 19.63
N TYR A 406 1.84 10.91 18.77
CA TYR A 406 2.07 10.89 17.32
C TYR A 406 2.48 12.25 16.76
N PHE A 407 1.93 13.32 17.33
CA PHE A 407 2.44 14.69 17.21
C PHE A 407 3.18 15.08 18.50
N PRO A 408 4.52 15.00 18.53
CA PRO A 408 5.28 15.31 19.74
C PRO A 408 5.15 16.77 20.19
N ASP A 409 5.34 17.00 21.49
CA ASP A 409 5.43 18.34 22.04
C ASP A 409 6.75 19.01 21.63
N GLY A 410 6.70 20.32 21.36
CA GLY A 410 7.90 21.13 21.07
C GLY A 410 8.41 21.07 19.62
N TRP A 411 7.79 20.28 18.75
CA TRP A 411 8.09 20.32 17.32
C TRP A 411 7.65 21.66 16.69
N ASN A 412 8.44 22.12 15.73
CA ASN A 412 8.22 23.38 15.04
C ASN A 412 7.37 23.14 13.79
N ASN A 413 6.29 23.90 13.59
CA ASN A 413 5.47 23.82 12.38
C ASN A 413 5.56 25.12 11.54
N GLY A 414 6.73 25.75 11.58
CA GLY A 414 7.07 26.92 10.77
C GLY A 414 6.11 28.08 10.99
N ALA A 415 5.71 28.73 9.91
CA ALA A 415 4.83 29.89 9.93
C ALA A 415 3.39 29.57 10.39
N ASN A 416 3.02 28.29 10.47
CA ASN A 416 1.69 27.88 10.90
C ASN A 416 1.53 27.88 12.43
N GLY A 417 2.61 28.04 13.18
CA GLY A 417 2.59 28.14 14.64
C GLY A 417 2.73 26.78 15.34
N ALA A 418 2.96 26.80 16.66
CA ALA A 418 3.20 25.59 17.43
C ALA A 418 1.96 24.68 17.54
N LYS A 419 2.18 23.42 17.94
CA LYS A 419 1.10 22.48 18.28
C LYS A 419 0.17 23.08 19.35
N PRO A 420 -1.15 23.13 19.13
CA PRO A 420 -2.06 23.85 20.03
C PRO A 420 -2.49 23.07 21.29
N TRP A 421 -2.15 21.78 21.40
CA TRP A 421 -2.45 20.95 22.58
C TRP A 421 -1.17 20.40 23.21
N LYS A 422 -1.31 19.80 24.40
CA LYS A 422 -0.25 19.03 25.06
C LYS A 422 -0.60 17.55 25.06
N ASN A 423 0.41 16.70 24.88
CA ASN A 423 0.17 15.26 24.95
C ASN A 423 -0.23 14.87 26.38
N TYR A 424 -1.14 13.89 26.48
CA TYR A 424 -1.72 13.39 27.74
C TYR A 424 -2.49 14.41 28.59
N ALA A 425 -2.71 15.63 28.09
CA ALA A 425 -3.56 16.60 28.76
C ALA A 425 -5.03 16.24 28.53
N SER A 426 -5.82 16.20 29.60
CA SER A 426 -7.26 15.92 29.50
C SER A 426 -8.01 16.97 28.67
N THR A 427 -7.46 18.17 28.50
CA THR A 427 -8.00 19.25 27.68
C THR A 427 -7.56 19.21 26.22
N ALA A 428 -6.73 18.26 25.80
CA ALA A 428 -6.05 18.30 24.50
C ALA A 428 -6.98 18.52 23.30
N MET A 429 -8.10 17.80 23.25
CA MET A 429 -9.10 17.93 22.19
C MET A 429 -9.81 19.30 22.21
N MET A 430 -10.05 19.85 23.40
CA MET A 430 -10.62 21.19 23.57
C MET A 430 -9.62 22.26 23.17
N ASP A 431 -8.35 22.12 23.54
CA ASP A 431 -7.29 23.06 23.17
C ASP A 431 -7.06 23.06 21.65
N PHE A 432 -7.08 21.88 21.03
CA PHE A 432 -7.09 21.74 19.57
C PHE A 432 -8.24 22.53 18.93
N TRP A 433 -9.47 22.38 19.44
CA TRP A 433 -10.65 23.06 18.91
C TRP A 433 -10.64 24.59 19.12
N ASN A 434 -10.23 25.04 20.31
CA ASN A 434 -10.21 26.45 20.66
C ASN A 434 -9.19 27.24 19.82
N HIS A 435 -8.13 26.58 19.37
CA HIS A 435 -7.12 27.16 18.50
C HIS A 435 -7.36 26.87 17.00
N ARG A 436 -8.57 26.47 16.60
CA ARG A 436 -8.87 26.10 15.19
C ARG A 436 -8.52 27.16 14.16
N GLN A 437 -8.63 28.44 14.49
CA GLN A 437 -8.22 29.52 13.58
C GLN A 437 -6.75 29.43 13.17
N GLN A 438 -5.88 28.82 13.99
CA GLN A 438 -4.46 28.63 13.69
C GLN A 438 -4.23 27.56 12.63
N TRP A 439 -4.91 26.41 12.72
CA TRP A 439 -4.66 25.26 11.85
C TRP A 439 -5.66 25.13 10.70
N GLN A 440 -6.92 25.54 10.90
CA GLN A 440 -7.98 25.41 9.88
C GLN A 440 -7.68 26.27 8.65
N LYS A 441 -6.91 27.35 8.80
CA LYS A 441 -6.43 28.15 7.67
C LYS A 441 -5.55 27.37 6.69
N THR A 442 -5.01 26.21 7.10
CA THR A 442 -4.19 25.32 6.27
C THR A 442 -5.01 24.22 5.59
N TRP A 443 -6.29 24.11 5.93
CA TRP A 443 -7.21 23.11 5.40
C TRP A 443 -7.93 23.68 4.18
N HIS A 444 -7.41 23.36 2.99
CA HIS A 444 -7.91 23.92 1.73
C HIS A 444 -8.68 22.88 0.91
N GLY A 445 -9.99 23.09 0.75
CA GLY A 445 -10.82 22.33 -0.19
C GLY A 445 -10.67 20.81 -0.02
N ASP A 446 -10.19 20.13 -1.06
CA ASP A 446 -9.98 18.68 -1.07
C ASP A 446 -8.53 18.27 -0.85
N ASP A 447 -7.63 19.21 -0.56
CA ASP A 447 -6.23 18.89 -0.20
C ASP A 447 -6.16 18.20 1.15
N VAL A 448 -7.14 18.38 2.02
CA VAL A 448 -7.23 17.67 3.31
C VAL A 448 -7.67 16.22 3.18
N ALA A 449 -8.08 15.77 2.00
CA ALA A 449 -8.50 14.39 1.77
C ALA A 449 -7.32 13.51 1.35
N MET A 450 -7.27 12.29 1.87
CA MET A 450 -6.51 11.23 1.21
C MET A 450 -7.28 10.79 -0.02
N LYS A 451 -6.63 10.83 -1.18
CA LYS A 451 -7.25 10.53 -2.48
C LYS A 451 -6.66 9.22 -3.00
N ILE A 452 -7.50 8.25 -3.33
CA ILE A 452 -7.06 6.90 -3.73
C ILE A 452 -7.63 6.59 -5.12
N ARG A 453 -6.75 6.26 -6.06
CA ARG A 453 -7.10 5.86 -7.43
C ARG A 453 -7.34 4.36 -7.55
N SER A 454 -6.54 3.56 -6.86
CA SER A 454 -6.69 2.12 -6.92
C SER A 454 -6.04 1.40 -5.75
N VAL A 455 -6.55 0.22 -5.46
CA VAL A 455 -5.97 -0.77 -4.56
C VAL A 455 -5.88 -2.09 -5.30
N THR A 456 -4.73 -2.76 -5.23
CA THR A 456 -4.56 -4.12 -5.73
C THR A 456 -3.86 -4.96 -4.67
N MET A 457 -4.40 -6.14 -4.36
CA MET A 457 -3.73 -7.15 -3.53
C MET A 457 -3.52 -8.41 -4.36
N THR A 458 -2.28 -8.85 -4.44
CA THR A 458 -1.86 -10.02 -5.19
C THR A 458 -1.22 -11.01 -4.22
N GLN A 459 -1.85 -12.17 -4.00
CA GLN A 459 -1.35 -13.20 -3.11
C GLN A 459 -0.41 -14.15 -3.86
N TYR A 460 0.75 -14.47 -3.26
CA TYR A 460 1.75 -15.37 -3.85
C TYR A 460 1.39 -16.86 -3.70
#